data_AF-A0A917GI84-F1
#
_entry.id   AF-A0A917GI84-F1
#
_cell.length_a   1.000
_cell.length_b   1.000
_cell.length_c   1.000
_cell.angle_alpha   90.00
_cell.angle_beta   90.00
_cell.angle_gamma   90.00
#
_symmetry.space_group_name_H-M   'P 1'
#
loop_
_entity.id
_entity.type
_entity.pdbx_description
1 polymer ?
#
loop_
_entity_poly.entity_id
_entity_poly.type
_entity_poly.pdbx_seq_one_letter_code
_entity_poly.pdbx_strand_id
1 'polypeptide(L)'
;MSREQDRTTRYQEGSLTLPGTVMLGTGVMIGAGIFALTGQMAQMTGVLFPLAFLAAAVIVSFSAYSYIKISDAYPSAGGIGMYLHKAYGNRLPTAFNALLMYFSMVIAQSFLARTFGSYTMQLFGGDESGRMVPILGVSLILAAFLINLLGNRMIQGVASFIGVLKIGGILIFGLVGVWVADSISVDFSNPGEAGTVGNFLGATALGILGRL
;
A
#
# COMPACT_ATOMS: atom_id res chain seq x y z
N MET A 1 42.94 15.89 -3.28
CA MET A 1 41.77 16.65 -3.78
C MET A 1 40.51 15.91 -3.37
N SER A 2 39.91 16.35 -2.26
CA SER A 2 38.69 15.79 -1.70
C SER A 2 37.52 16.17 -2.61
N ARG A 3 36.85 15.21 -3.23
CA ARG A 3 35.55 15.43 -3.88
C ARG A 3 34.52 15.63 -2.78
N GLU A 4 34.31 16.87 -2.35
CA GLU A 4 33.05 17.25 -1.72
C GLU A 4 31.95 17.06 -2.78
N GLN A 5 31.30 15.90 -2.73
CA GLN A 5 30.01 15.71 -3.37
C GLN A 5 29.05 16.66 -2.67
N ASP A 6 28.74 17.75 -3.34
CA ASP A 6 27.68 18.68 -2.98
C ASP A 6 26.37 17.88 -2.84
N ARG A 7 26.04 17.55 -1.59
CA ARG A 7 24.82 16.84 -1.16
C ARG A 7 23.65 17.80 -0.97
N THR A 8 23.78 19.07 -1.38
CA THR A 8 22.70 20.03 -1.22
C THR A 8 21.62 19.75 -2.25
N THR A 9 20.43 19.42 -1.75
CA THR A 9 19.23 19.39 -2.58
C THR A 9 18.98 20.81 -3.06
N ARG A 10 19.18 21.08 -4.36
CA ARG A 10 18.67 22.31 -4.99
C ARG A 10 17.15 22.28 -4.87
N TYR A 11 16.64 22.83 -3.78
CA TYR A 11 15.22 23.04 -3.55
C TYR A 11 14.65 23.84 -4.72
N GLN A 12 13.72 23.22 -5.45
CA GLN A 12 12.90 23.89 -6.45
C GLN A 12 11.52 24.12 -5.84
N GLU A 13 10.96 25.31 -6.01
CA GLU A 13 9.58 25.58 -5.61
C GLU A 13 8.62 24.57 -6.26
N GLY A 14 8.00 23.72 -5.44
CA GLY A 14 7.16 22.59 -5.91
C GLY A 14 7.71 21.19 -5.62
N SER A 15 8.91 21.06 -5.04
CA SER A 15 9.43 19.78 -4.56
C SER A 15 8.72 19.31 -3.28
N LEU A 16 8.33 18.03 -3.22
CA LEU A 16 7.73 17.41 -2.04
C LEU A 16 8.68 17.49 -0.83
N THR A 17 8.17 17.98 0.30
CA THR A 17 8.91 17.97 1.58
C THR A 17 9.12 16.53 2.06
N LEU A 18 10.23 16.23 2.74
CA LEU A 18 10.47 14.88 3.28
C LEU A 18 9.29 14.33 4.11
N PRO A 19 8.71 15.06 5.08
CA PRO A 19 7.53 14.59 5.81
C PRO A 19 6.32 14.36 4.90
N GLY A 20 6.11 15.25 3.92
CA GLY A 20 5.07 15.09 2.90
C GLY A 20 5.26 13.83 2.05
N THR A 21 6.49 13.53 1.62
CA THR A 21 6.81 12.32 0.86
C THR A 21 6.60 11.05 1.69
N VAL A 22 7.00 11.06 2.96
CA VAL A 22 6.73 9.95 3.89
C VAL A 22 5.22 9.75 4.07
N MET A 23 4.48 10.84 4.29
CA MET A 23 3.03 10.78 4.45
C MET A 23 2.32 10.29 3.19
N LEU A 24 2.79 10.68 2.00
CA LEU A 24 2.28 10.16 0.73
C LEU A 24 2.48 8.64 0.62
N GLY A 25 3.70 8.15 0.89
CA GLY A 25 4.00 6.72 0.84
C GLY A 25 3.20 5.91 1.87
N THR A 26 3.22 6.35 3.13
CA THR A 26 2.48 5.69 4.22
C THR A 26 0.97 5.75 4.00
N GLY A 27 0.44 6.86 3.49
CA GLY A 27 -1.00 7.03 3.23
C GLY A 27 -1.55 6.11 2.13
N VAL A 28 -0.72 5.78 1.13
CA VAL A 28 -1.03 4.76 0.12
C VAL A 28 -1.08 3.37 0.78
N MET A 29 -0.03 2.98 1.51
CA MET A 29 0.03 1.66 2.18
C MET A 29 -1.11 1.44 3.18
N ILE A 30 -1.46 2.47 3.96
CA ILE A 30 -2.59 2.39 4.91
C ILE A 30 -3.91 2.25 4.14
N GLY A 31 -4.12 3.04 3.09
CA GLY A 31 -5.36 2.99 2.30
C GLY A 31 -5.55 1.66 1.60
N ALA A 32 -4.52 1.23 0.90
CA ALA A 32 -4.54 0.07 0.03
C ALA A 32 -4.38 -1.24 0.78
N GLY A 33 -3.41 -1.34 1.68
CA GLY A 33 -3.14 -2.57 2.41
C GLY A 33 -4.07 -2.78 3.59
N ILE A 34 -4.13 -1.79 4.50
CA ILE A 34 -4.80 -2.01 5.79
C ILE A 34 -6.31 -2.10 5.60
N PHE A 35 -6.93 -1.16 4.88
CA PHE A 35 -8.39 -1.20 4.75
C PHE A 35 -8.89 -2.29 3.81
N ALA A 36 -8.15 -2.63 2.75
CA ALA A 36 -8.60 -3.63 1.76
C ALA A 36 -8.29 -5.08 2.15
N LEU A 37 -7.14 -5.34 2.79
CA LEU A 37 -6.64 -6.70 2.96
C LEU A 37 -6.62 -7.18 4.41
N THR A 38 -6.59 -6.29 5.40
CA THR A 38 -6.52 -6.70 6.82
C THR A 38 -7.71 -7.56 7.23
N GLY A 39 -8.92 -7.24 6.78
CA GLY A 39 -10.10 -8.07 7.04
C GLY A 39 -9.97 -9.48 6.49
N GLN A 40 -9.47 -9.63 5.25
CA GLN A 40 -9.24 -10.93 4.63
C GLN A 40 -8.13 -11.71 5.34
N MET A 41 -7.02 -11.05 5.68
CA MET A 41 -5.96 -11.66 6.47
C MET A 41 -6.49 -12.18 7.80
N ALA A 42 -7.30 -11.39 8.51
CA ALA A 42 -7.93 -11.76 9.77
C ALA A 42 -8.93 -12.92 9.61
N GLN A 43 -9.71 -12.95 8.53
CA GLN A 43 -10.60 -14.08 8.24
C GLN A 43 -9.83 -15.38 7.98
N MET A 44 -8.69 -15.31 7.28
CA MET A 44 -7.87 -16.48 6.97
C MET A 44 -7.13 -17.02 8.19
N THR A 45 -6.61 -16.14 9.05
CA THR A 45 -5.69 -16.53 10.15
C THR A 45 -6.25 -16.41 11.55
N GLY A 46 -7.45 -15.82 11.70
CA GLY A 46 -8.13 -15.69 12.98
C GLY A 46 -7.21 -15.07 14.03
N VAL A 47 -6.98 -15.81 15.13
CA VAL A 47 -6.11 -15.41 16.23
C VAL A 47 -4.64 -15.23 15.84
N LEU A 48 -4.19 -15.88 14.75
CA LEU A 48 -2.81 -15.78 14.24
C LEU A 48 -2.57 -14.55 13.36
N PHE A 49 -3.60 -13.73 13.12
CA PHE A 49 -3.52 -12.52 12.30
C PHE A 49 -2.33 -11.60 12.64
N PRO A 50 -2.08 -11.24 13.92
CA PRO A 50 -0.95 -10.38 14.25
C PRO A 50 0.40 -11.00 13.83
N LEU A 51 0.54 -12.33 13.95
CA LEU A 51 1.76 -13.03 13.58
C LEU A 51 1.97 -13.08 12.06
N ALA A 52 0.90 -13.33 11.29
CA ALA A 52 0.95 -13.28 9.82
C ALA A 52 1.28 -11.87 9.32
N PHE A 53 0.72 -10.83 9.96
CA PHE A 53 1.02 -9.44 9.65
C PHE A 53 2.49 -9.08 9.95
N LEU A 54 3.02 -9.53 11.10
CA LEU A 54 4.43 -9.37 11.44
C LEU A 54 5.36 -10.10 10.46
N ALA A 55 5.01 -11.34 10.07
CA ALA A 55 5.78 -12.08 9.08
C ALA A 55 5.84 -11.33 7.74
N ALA A 56 4.71 -10.79 7.29
CA ALA A 56 4.65 -9.96 6.08
C ALA A 56 5.54 -8.70 6.23
N ALA A 57 5.46 -8.00 7.37
CA ALA A 57 6.27 -6.82 7.64
C ALA A 57 7.78 -7.10 7.58
N VAL A 58 8.22 -8.23 8.17
CA VAL A 58 9.63 -8.68 8.10
C VAL A 58 10.05 -8.91 6.65
N ILE A 59 9.25 -9.62 5.85
CA ILE A 59 9.57 -9.88 4.44
C ILE A 59 9.64 -8.58 3.63
N VAL A 60 8.70 -7.66 3.86
CA VAL A 60 8.67 -6.36 3.18
C VAL A 60 9.86 -5.48 3.59
N SER A 61 10.33 -5.57 4.84
CA SER A 61 11.50 -4.82 5.32
C SER A 61 12.77 -5.09 4.50
N PHE A 62 13.00 -6.33 4.05
CA PHE A 62 14.14 -6.67 3.19
C PHE A 62 14.05 -6.00 1.81
N SER A 63 12.83 -5.89 1.26
CA SER A 63 12.59 -5.16 0.01
C SER A 63 12.83 -3.67 0.22
N ALA A 64 12.30 -3.09 1.30
CA ALA A 64 12.48 -1.68 1.64
C ALA A 64 13.97 -1.32 1.83
N TYR A 65 14.73 -2.17 2.52
CA TYR A 65 16.17 -1.99 2.70
C TYR A 65 16.93 -1.97 1.36
N SER A 66 16.60 -2.90 0.46
CA SER A 66 17.17 -2.93 -0.89
C SER A 66 16.88 -1.64 -1.66
N TYR A 67 15.64 -1.13 -1.58
CA TYR A 67 15.27 0.14 -2.20
C TYR A 67 16.01 1.33 -1.59
N ILE A 68 16.17 1.39 -0.28
CA ILE A 68 16.93 2.44 0.41
C ILE A 68 18.38 2.45 -0.08
N LYS A 69 19.04 1.29 -0.12
CA LYS A 69 20.43 1.16 -0.60
C LYS A 69 20.60 1.60 -2.06
N ILE A 70 19.67 1.21 -2.93
CA ILE A 70 19.72 1.60 -4.35
C ILE A 70 19.43 3.09 -4.52
N SER A 71 18.47 3.63 -3.77
CA SER A 71 18.12 5.05 -3.80
C SER A 71 19.25 5.95 -3.32
N ASP A 72 20.01 5.51 -2.30
CA ASP A 72 21.19 6.24 -1.80
C ASP A 72 22.37 6.14 -2.78
N ALA A 73 22.60 4.98 -3.38
CA ALA A 73 23.66 4.78 -4.36
C ALA A 73 23.40 5.52 -5.70
N TYR A 74 22.13 5.63 -6.10
CA TYR A 74 21.73 6.20 -7.39
C TYR A 74 20.57 7.19 -7.25
N PRO A 75 20.81 8.39 -6.69
CA PRO A 75 19.78 9.40 -6.57
C PRO A 75 19.32 9.84 -7.96
N SER A 76 18.05 9.60 -8.29
CA SER A 76 17.45 9.97 -9.56
C SER A 76 15.98 10.36 -9.39
N ALA A 77 15.54 11.37 -10.15
CA ALA A 77 14.13 11.74 -10.26
C ALA A 77 13.30 10.76 -11.10
N GLY A 78 13.92 9.78 -11.77
CA GLY A 78 13.26 8.83 -12.68
C GLY A 78 12.55 7.64 -12.01
N GLY A 79 12.59 7.55 -10.67
CA GLY A 79 11.92 6.49 -9.91
C GLY A 79 12.44 5.07 -10.18
N ILE A 80 11.60 4.06 -9.89
CA ILE A 80 11.98 2.64 -9.94
C ILE A 80 12.37 2.18 -11.35
N GLY A 81 11.81 2.78 -12.39
CA GLY A 81 12.20 2.50 -13.79
C GLY A 81 13.67 2.85 -14.07
N MET A 82 14.20 3.88 -13.41
CA MET A 82 15.62 4.23 -13.51
C MET A 82 16.52 3.17 -12.85
N TYR A 83 16.05 2.52 -11.78
CA TYR A 83 16.79 1.44 -11.13
C TYR A 83 16.93 0.23 -12.05
N LEU A 84 15.86 -0.13 -12.79
CA LEU A 84 15.91 -1.19 -13.80
C LEU A 84 16.90 -0.83 -14.91
N HIS A 85 16.84 0.39 -15.42
CA HIS A 85 17.78 0.83 -16.45
C HIS A 85 19.21 0.87 -15.95
N LYS A 86 19.45 1.21 -14.68
CA LYS A 86 20.79 1.18 -14.10
C LYS A 86 21.31 -0.24 -13.92
N ALA A 87 20.44 -1.19 -13.55
CA ALA A 87 20.81 -2.59 -13.36
C ALA A 87 21.06 -3.33 -14.69
N TYR A 88 20.22 -3.11 -15.70
CA TYR A 88 20.23 -3.90 -16.94
C TYR A 88 20.72 -3.13 -18.19
N GLY A 89 20.87 -1.81 -18.08
CA GLY A 89 21.27 -0.91 -19.18
C GLY A 89 20.14 -0.63 -20.17
N ASN A 90 20.48 -0.15 -21.36
CA ASN A 90 19.51 0.05 -22.44
C ASN A 90 19.32 -1.23 -23.27
N ARG A 91 18.81 -2.30 -22.64
CA ARG A 91 18.65 -3.62 -23.27
C ARG A 91 17.20 -4.12 -23.15
N LEU A 92 16.84 -5.12 -23.97
CA LEU A 92 15.53 -5.77 -23.94
C LEU A 92 15.05 -6.20 -22.53
N PRO A 93 15.90 -6.75 -21.64
CA PRO A 93 15.48 -7.09 -20.28
C PRO A 93 14.95 -5.89 -19.49
N THR A 94 15.50 -4.69 -19.70
CA THR A 94 15.04 -3.47 -19.04
C THR A 94 13.61 -3.13 -19.45
N ALA A 95 13.34 -3.16 -20.75
CA ALA A 95 12.01 -2.87 -21.29
C ALA A 95 10.98 -3.92 -20.83
N PHE A 96 11.36 -5.20 -20.84
CA PHE A 96 10.50 -6.29 -20.40
C PHE A 96 10.15 -6.17 -18.90
N ASN A 97 11.14 -5.96 -18.03
CA ASN A 97 10.91 -5.79 -16.60
C ASN A 97 10.11 -4.51 -16.30
N ALA A 98 10.33 -3.42 -17.04
CA ALA A 98 9.55 -2.20 -16.90
C ALA A 98 8.08 -2.41 -17.29
N LEU A 99 7.81 -3.21 -18.32
CA LEU A 99 6.46 -3.58 -18.73
C LEU A 99 5.77 -4.47 -17.69
N LEU A 100 6.48 -5.45 -17.11
CA LEU A 100 5.95 -6.25 -16.00
C LEU A 100 5.61 -5.40 -14.79
N MET A 101 6.46 -4.41 -14.47
CA MET A 101 6.18 -3.44 -13.40
C MET A 101 4.94 -2.60 -13.70
N TYR A 102 4.79 -2.13 -14.94
CA TYR A 102 3.60 -1.39 -15.36
C TYR A 102 2.32 -2.22 -15.20
N PHE A 103 2.30 -3.47 -15.70
CA PHE A 103 1.15 -4.35 -15.52
C PHE A 103 0.85 -4.64 -14.05
N SER A 104 1.88 -4.87 -13.23
CA SER A 104 1.71 -5.06 -11.79
C SER A 104 1.01 -3.86 -11.14
N MET A 105 1.42 -2.63 -11.49
CA MET A 105 0.77 -1.41 -11.00
C MET A 105 -0.68 -1.30 -11.47
N VAL A 106 -0.98 -1.59 -12.74
CA VAL A 106 -2.35 -1.56 -13.27
C VAL A 106 -3.26 -2.56 -12.55
N ILE A 107 -2.77 -3.78 -12.30
CA ILE A 107 -3.50 -4.81 -11.57
C ILE A 107 -3.75 -4.35 -10.13
N ALA A 108 -2.74 -3.78 -9.46
CA ALA A 108 -2.87 -3.25 -8.10
C ALA A 108 -3.95 -2.17 -7.99
N GLN A 109 -3.93 -1.18 -8.89
CA GLN A 109 -4.94 -0.12 -8.91
C GLN A 109 -6.34 -0.64 -9.23
N SER A 110 -6.44 -1.64 -10.12
CA SER A 110 -7.71 -2.28 -10.46
C SER A 110 -8.29 -3.07 -9.29
N PHE A 111 -7.43 -3.77 -8.54
CA PHE A 111 -7.80 -4.47 -7.31
C PHE A 111 -8.33 -3.49 -6.26
N LEU A 112 -7.64 -2.37 -6.04
CA LEU A 112 -8.07 -1.34 -5.10
C LEU A 112 -9.42 -0.71 -5.47
N ALA A 113 -9.62 -0.40 -6.76
CA ALA A 113 -10.87 0.14 -7.25
C ALA A 113 -12.04 -0.85 -7.05
N ARG A 114 -11.82 -2.15 -7.28
CA ARG A 114 -12.78 -3.21 -7.00
C ARG A 114 -13.11 -3.30 -5.51
N THR A 115 -12.09 -3.26 -4.64
CA THR A 115 -12.30 -3.33 -3.18
C THR A 115 -13.08 -2.11 -2.68
N PHE A 116 -12.77 -0.92 -3.18
CA PHE A 116 -13.56 0.29 -2.89
C PHE A 116 -15.03 0.10 -3.27
N GLY A 117 -15.31 -0.36 -4.49
CA GLY A 117 -16.67 -0.61 -4.94
C GLY A 117 -17.39 -1.64 -4.06
N SER A 118 -16.71 -2.73 -3.70
CA SER A 118 -17.28 -3.78 -2.84
C SER A 118 -17.63 -3.27 -1.45
N TYR A 119 -16.73 -2.54 -0.78
CA TYR A 119 -17.02 -1.96 0.53
C TYR A 119 -18.09 -0.89 0.49
N THR A 120 -18.09 -0.05 -0.55
CA THR A 120 -19.15 0.95 -0.73
C THR A 120 -20.51 0.25 -0.83
N MET A 121 -20.62 -0.81 -1.63
CA MET A 121 -21.88 -1.53 -1.78
C MET A 121 -22.31 -2.27 -0.51
N GLN A 122 -21.39 -2.75 0.32
CA GLN A 122 -21.74 -3.34 1.62
C GLN A 122 -22.47 -2.34 2.54
N LEU A 123 -22.18 -1.04 2.44
CA LEU A 123 -22.91 0.00 3.20
C LEU A 123 -24.35 0.21 2.72
N PHE A 124 -24.65 -0.14 1.46
CA PHE A 124 -25.96 0.04 0.83
C PHE A 124 -26.75 -1.27 0.69
N GLY A 125 -26.38 -2.32 1.44
CA GLY A 125 -27.09 -3.61 1.42
C GLY A 125 -26.59 -4.61 0.37
N GLY A 126 -25.46 -4.36 -0.28
CA GLY A 126 -24.82 -5.25 -1.25
C GLY A 126 -25.10 -4.90 -2.71
N ASP A 127 -24.48 -5.64 -3.64
CA ASP A 127 -24.64 -5.47 -5.09
C ASP A 127 -25.24 -6.74 -5.71
N GLU A 128 -26.56 -6.88 -5.61
CA GLU A 128 -27.29 -8.02 -6.20
C GLU A 128 -27.07 -8.14 -7.71
N SER A 129 -26.84 -7.01 -8.39
CA SER A 129 -26.64 -6.96 -9.84
C SER A 129 -25.21 -7.32 -10.28
N GLY A 130 -24.24 -7.24 -9.37
CA GLY A 130 -22.80 -7.36 -9.64
C GLY A 130 -22.20 -6.26 -10.53
N ARG A 131 -23.00 -5.27 -10.95
CA ARG A 131 -22.59 -4.20 -11.87
C ARG A 131 -22.11 -2.95 -11.14
N MET A 132 -22.61 -2.70 -9.93
CA MET A 132 -22.33 -1.47 -9.20
C MET A 132 -20.88 -1.43 -8.71
N VAL A 133 -20.32 -2.57 -8.31
CA VAL A 133 -18.91 -2.67 -7.87
C VAL A 133 -17.94 -2.24 -8.99
N PRO A 134 -18.01 -2.77 -10.24
CA PRO A 134 -17.21 -2.27 -11.35
C PRO A 134 -17.44 -0.79 -11.69
N ILE A 135 -18.69 -0.33 -11.68
CA ILE A 135 -19.03 1.07 -12.01
C ILE A 135 -18.36 2.02 -11.02
N LEU A 136 -18.52 1.77 -9.71
CA LEU A 136 -17.89 2.58 -8.67
C LEU A 136 -16.36 2.54 -8.76
N GLY A 137 -15.79 1.38 -9.08
CA GLY A 137 -14.35 1.24 -9.29
C GLY A 137 -13.84 2.11 -10.46
N VAL A 138 -14.51 2.04 -11.61
CA VAL A 138 -14.15 2.86 -12.78
C VAL A 138 -14.34 4.36 -12.48
N SER A 139 -15.44 4.74 -11.83
CA SER A 139 -15.69 6.11 -11.40
C SER A 139 -14.59 6.63 -10.46
N LEU A 140 -14.11 5.81 -9.53
CA LEU A 140 -13.00 6.16 -8.64
C LEU A 140 -11.70 6.40 -9.42
N ILE A 141 -11.36 5.51 -10.36
CA ILE A 141 -10.16 5.66 -11.20
C ILE A 141 -10.24 6.94 -12.03
N LEU A 142 -11.41 7.23 -12.63
CA LEU A 142 -11.61 8.46 -13.39
C LEU A 142 -11.47 9.72 -12.51
N ALA A 143 -12.05 9.71 -11.31
CA ALA A 143 -11.91 10.81 -10.35
C ALA A 143 -10.43 11.00 -9.94
N ALA A 144 -9.72 9.90 -9.65
CA ALA A 144 -8.30 9.95 -9.34
C ALA A 144 -7.47 10.48 -10.52
N PHE A 145 -7.79 10.08 -11.75
CA PHE A 145 -7.15 10.60 -12.97
C PHE A 145 -7.34 12.11 -13.10
N LEU A 146 -8.57 12.62 -12.91
CA LEU A 146 -8.84 14.05 -12.92
C LEU A 146 -8.07 14.81 -11.83
N ILE A 147 -7.98 14.27 -10.62
CA ILE A 147 -7.18 14.86 -9.54
C ILE A 147 -5.68 14.89 -9.92
N ASN A 148 -5.18 13.84 -10.57
CA ASN A 148 -3.79 13.80 -11.05
C ASN A 148 -3.50 14.88 -12.09
N LEU A 149 -4.50 15.37 -12.84
CA LEU A 149 -4.33 16.49 -13.79
C LEU A 149 -4.28 17.87 -13.11
N LEU A 150 -4.79 18.02 -11.88
CA LEU A 150 -4.89 19.31 -11.17
C LEU A 150 -3.57 19.80 -10.54
N GLY A 151 -2.48 19.03 -10.66
CA GLY A 151 -1.13 19.44 -10.29
C GLY A 151 -0.64 18.96 -8.91
N ASN A 152 0.67 18.75 -8.78
CA ASN A 152 1.31 18.07 -7.64
C ASN A 152 1.01 18.65 -6.25
N ARG A 153 0.84 19.98 -6.12
CA ARG A 153 0.55 20.62 -4.82
C ARG A 153 -0.84 20.24 -4.29
N MET A 154 -1.84 20.16 -5.17
CA MET A 154 -3.20 19.76 -4.79
C MET A 154 -3.25 18.29 -4.40
N ILE A 155 -2.52 17.44 -5.14
CA ILE A 155 -2.35 16.01 -4.81
C ILE A 155 -1.76 15.84 -3.41
N GLN A 156 -0.67 16.56 -3.11
CA GLN A 156 -0.02 16.48 -1.80
C GLN A 156 -0.96 16.90 -0.65
N GLY A 157 -1.74 17.97 -0.85
CA GLY A 157 -2.73 18.43 0.12
C GLY A 157 -3.84 17.42 0.38
N VAL A 158 -4.48 16.92 -0.69
CA VAL A 158 -5.56 15.92 -0.60
C VAL A 158 -5.05 14.64 0.06
N ALA A 159 -3.89 14.14 -0.37
CA ALA A 159 -3.34 12.90 0.17
C ALA A 159 -2.88 13.04 1.63
N SER A 160 -2.33 14.19 2.02
CA SER A 160 -2.00 14.45 3.43
C SER A 160 -3.24 14.48 4.31
N PHE A 161 -4.27 15.20 3.88
CA PHE A 161 -5.54 15.30 4.61
C PHE A 161 -6.19 13.93 4.80
N ILE A 162 -6.31 13.16 3.70
CA ILE A 162 -6.84 11.78 3.76
C ILE A 162 -5.95 10.90 4.64
N GLY A 163 -4.63 11.05 4.57
CA GLY A 163 -3.68 10.30 5.40
C GLY A 163 -3.88 10.52 6.90
N VAL A 164 -4.01 11.78 7.32
CA VAL A 164 -4.29 12.12 8.72
C VAL A 164 -5.63 11.56 9.17
N LEU A 165 -6.68 11.69 8.34
CA LEU A 165 -8.00 11.12 8.65
C LEU A 165 -7.94 9.60 8.82
N LYS A 166 -7.22 8.90 7.94
CA LYS A 166 -7.03 7.44 8.03
C LYS A 166 -6.32 7.02 9.31
N ILE A 167 -5.23 7.70 9.67
CA ILE A 167 -4.47 7.41 10.90
C ILE A 167 -5.37 7.64 12.12
N GLY A 168 -6.11 8.75 12.15
CA GLY A 168 -7.08 9.02 13.22
C GLY A 168 -8.15 7.93 13.32
N GLY A 169 -8.71 7.50 12.18
CA GLY A 169 -9.67 6.40 12.13
C GLY A 169 -9.11 5.10 12.70
N ILE A 170 -7.90 4.71 12.31
CA ILE A 170 -7.25 3.49 12.83
C ILE A 170 -7.02 3.57 14.34
N LEU A 171 -6.56 4.72 14.84
CA LEU A 171 -6.36 4.90 16.29
C LEU A 171 -7.66 4.74 17.06
N ILE A 172 -8.76 5.35 16.58
CA ILE A 172 -10.08 5.22 17.19
C ILE A 172 -10.55 3.76 17.16
N PHE A 173 -10.45 3.10 16.01
CA PHE A 173 -10.81 1.68 15.88
C PHE A 173 -9.99 0.79 16.81
N GLY A 174 -8.69 1.06 16.94
CA GLY A 174 -7.80 0.32 17.85
C GLY A 174 -8.18 0.49 19.31
N LEU A 175 -8.44 1.73 19.76
CA LEU A 175 -8.85 2.02 21.13
C LEU A 175 -10.20 1.40 21.48
N VAL A 176 -11.20 1.53 20.60
CA VAL A 176 -12.52 0.89 20.76
C VAL A 176 -12.36 -0.64 20.75
N GLY A 177 -11.52 -1.17 19.86
CA GLY A 177 -11.23 -2.59 19.78
C GLY A 177 -10.66 -3.15 21.07
N VAL A 178 -9.67 -2.48 21.68
CA VAL A 178 -9.10 -2.88 22.98
C VAL A 178 -10.15 -2.79 24.09
N TRP A 179 -10.95 -1.72 24.11
CA TRP A 179 -12.01 -1.55 25.11
C TRP A 179 -13.07 -2.66 25.05
N VAL A 180 -13.43 -3.13 23.85
CA VAL A 180 -14.34 -4.26 23.66
C VAL A 180 -13.65 -5.61 23.93
N ALA A 181 -12.38 -5.76 23.54
CA ALA A 181 -11.64 -7.01 23.63
C ALA A 181 -11.41 -7.50 25.07
N ASP A 182 -11.43 -6.61 26.06
CA ASP A 182 -11.38 -6.98 27.49
C ASP A 182 -12.53 -7.92 27.90
N SER A 183 -13.58 -8.05 27.07
CA SER A 183 -14.70 -8.98 27.25
C SER A 183 -14.57 -10.32 26.48
N ILE A 184 -13.51 -10.51 25.68
CA ILE A 184 -13.34 -11.66 24.78
C ILE A 184 -12.01 -12.37 25.07
N SER A 185 -12.06 -13.57 25.64
CA SER A 185 -10.87 -14.41 25.84
C SER A 185 -10.31 -14.87 24.48
N VAL A 186 -9.10 -14.45 24.14
CA VAL A 186 -8.38 -14.90 22.93
C VAL A 186 -7.62 -16.18 23.24
N ASP A 187 -8.08 -17.31 22.71
CA ASP A 187 -7.41 -18.59 22.85
C ASP A 187 -6.48 -18.86 21.66
N PHE A 188 -5.17 -18.76 21.91
CA PHE A 188 -4.13 -19.08 20.93
C PHE A 188 -3.83 -20.58 20.82
N SER A 189 -4.36 -21.41 21.73
CA SER A 189 -4.04 -22.83 21.82
C SER A 189 -4.87 -23.70 20.87
N ASN A 190 -6.02 -23.20 20.38
CA ASN A 190 -6.85 -23.90 19.41
C ASN A 190 -7.25 -23.01 18.22
N PRO A 191 -6.32 -22.70 17.31
CA PRO A 191 -6.57 -21.79 16.18
C PRO A 191 -7.52 -22.35 15.09
N GLY A 192 -8.03 -23.58 15.22
CA GLY A 192 -8.96 -24.18 14.26
C GLY A 192 -8.39 -24.26 12.83
N GLU A 193 -9.24 -24.12 11.81
CA GLU A 193 -8.83 -24.06 10.39
C GLU A 193 -7.95 -22.85 10.06
N ALA A 194 -7.99 -21.80 10.89
CA ALA A 194 -7.16 -20.60 10.75
C ALA A 194 -5.69 -20.85 11.13
N GLY A 195 -5.42 -21.96 11.84
CA GLY A 195 -4.08 -22.44 12.17
C GLY A 195 -3.39 -23.24 11.07
N THR A 196 -4.07 -23.50 9.94
CA THR A 196 -3.45 -24.25 8.85
C THR A 196 -2.32 -23.44 8.20
N VAL A 197 -1.21 -24.09 7.91
CA VAL A 197 -0.02 -23.45 7.29
C VAL A 197 -0.40 -22.76 5.97
N GLY A 198 -1.32 -23.34 5.20
CA GLY A 198 -1.81 -22.75 3.94
C GLY A 198 -2.48 -21.39 4.15
N ASN A 199 -3.38 -21.28 5.13
CA ASN A 199 -4.07 -20.02 5.43
C ASN A 199 -3.11 -18.97 6.02
N PHE A 200 -2.16 -19.39 6.84
CA PHE A 200 -1.11 -18.51 7.37
C PHE A 200 -0.21 -17.95 6.27
N LEU A 201 0.27 -18.80 5.36
CA LEU A 201 1.08 -18.38 4.22
C LEU A 201 0.26 -17.49 3.26
N GLY A 202 -1.00 -17.82 3.02
CA GLY A 202 -1.91 -17.03 2.20
C GLY A 202 -2.14 -15.62 2.77
N ALA A 203 -2.42 -15.50 4.07
CA ALA A 203 -2.55 -14.20 4.73
C ALA A 203 -1.24 -13.42 4.75
N THR A 204 -0.10 -14.09 4.96
CA THR A 204 1.22 -13.45 4.86
C THR A 204 1.46 -12.90 3.45
N ALA A 205 1.09 -13.66 2.41
CA ALA A 205 1.19 -13.23 1.03
C ALA A 205 0.27 -12.03 0.72
N LEU A 206 -0.96 -12.02 1.24
CA LEU A 206 -1.86 -10.85 1.17
C LEU A 206 -1.26 -9.65 1.90
N GLY A 207 -0.62 -9.84 3.05
CA GLY A 207 0.08 -8.78 3.77
C GLY A 207 1.23 -8.17 2.95
N ILE A 208 1.98 -9.01 2.23
CA ILE A 208 3.02 -8.54 1.30
C ILE A 208 2.39 -7.79 0.11
N LEU A 209 1.23 -8.24 -0.38
CA LEU A 209 0.50 -7.57 -1.46
C LEU A 209 -0.02 -6.19 -1.02
N GLY A 210 -0.41 -6.03 0.24
CA GLY A 210 -0.93 -4.77 0.80
C GLY A 210 0.07 -3.62 0.87
N ARG A 211 1.33 -3.84 0.50
CA ARG A 211 2.34 -2.76 0.38
C ARG A 211 2.22 -1.94 -0.91
N LEU A 212 1.36 -2.37 -1.85
CA LEU A 212 1.19 -1.78 -3.18
C LEU A 212 0.48 -0.42 -3.14
#